data_AF-A0A5K0WFT5-F1
#
_entry.id   AF-A0A5K0WFT5-F1
#
_cell.length_a   1.000
_cell.length_b   1.000
_cell.length_c   1.000
_cell.angle_alpha   90.00
_cell.angle_beta   90.00
_cell.angle_gamma   90.00
#
_symmetry.space_group_name_H-M   'P 1'
#
loop_
_entity.id
_entity.type
_entity.pdbx_description
1 polymer ?
#
loop_
_entity_poly.entity_id
_entity_poly.type
_entity_poly.pdbx_seq_one_letter_code
_entity_poly.pdbx_strand_id
1 'polypeptide(L)'
;MASSKEQLARRTQILSGHLLAEKSSTQMRALPCLSFSPPEASERFDFNVHDLRRLLDGHNLEDRDYLFELMKGSELFNPRRLGSRLFVSPDYNHSMEEQREETMRRVAFLSERGVFDGWLTGSGPESALKSMAQQECIAIFDHSLAIKLGVHFFL
;
A
#
# COMPACT_ATOMS: atom_id res chain seq x y z
N MET A 1 -27.28 -35.48 26.51
CA MET A 1 -27.05 -35.46 25.05
C MET A 1 -28.31 -34.94 24.39
N ALA A 2 -28.31 -33.69 23.91
CA ALA A 2 -29.50 -33.09 23.29
C ALA A 2 -29.80 -33.77 21.95
N SER A 3 -31.08 -33.96 21.64
CA SER A 3 -31.53 -34.68 20.44
C SER A 3 -31.24 -33.86 19.18
N SER A 4 -30.80 -34.51 18.10
CA SER A 4 -30.48 -33.88 16.80
C SER A 4 -31.58 -32.93 16.29
N LYS A 5 -32.85 -33.25 16.60
CA LYS A 5 -34.01 -32.41 16.25
C LYS A 5 -34.08 -31.10 17.04
N GLU A 6 -33.68 -31.11 18.31
CA GLU A 6 -33.63 -29.89 19.15
C GLU A 6 -32.52 -28.95 18.69
N GLN A 7 -31.41 -29.52 18.23
CA GLN A 7 -30.28 -28.75 17.72
C GLN A 7 -30.59 -28.12 16.36
N LEU A 8 -31.33 -28.83 15.49
CA LEU A 8 -31.87 -28.30 14.25
C LEU A 8 -32.90 -27.20 14.51
N ALA A 9 -33.86 -27.41 15.42
CA ALA A 9 -34.87 -26.42 15.78
C ALA A 9 -34.23 -25.12 16.32
N ARG A 10 -33.20 -25.25 17.18
CA ARG A 10 -32.44 -24.11 17.70
C ARG A 10 -31.72 -23.35 16.59
N ARG A 11 -31.07 -24.04 15.65
CA ARG A 11 -30.37 -23.41 14.52
C ARG A 11 -31.34 -22.67 13.59
N THR A 12 -32.48 -23.29 13.28
CA THR A 12 -33.52 -22.65 12.47
C THR A 12 -34.09 -21.42 13.17
N GLN A 13 -34.33 -21.49 14.48
CA GLN A 13 -34.82 -20.34 15.25
C GLN A 13 -33.82 -19.18 15.28
N ILE A 14 -32.52 -19.46 15.42
CA ILE A 14 -31.46 -18.44 15.36
C ILE A 14 -31.40 -17.81 13.97
N LEU A 15 -31.35 -18.61 12.91
CA LEU A 15 -31.28 -18.10 11.53
C LEU A 15 -32.52 -17.31 11.14
N SER A 16 -33.71 -17.80 11.48
CA SER A 16 -34.95 -17.07 11.27
C SER A 16 -35.00 -15.77 12.07
N GLY A 17 -34.47 -15.74 13.29
CA GLY A 17 -34.33 -14.50 14.08
C GLY A 17 -33.42 -13.47 13.42
N HIS A 18 -32.37 -13.88 12.70
CA HIS A 18 -31.48 -12.97 11.99
C HIS A 18 -32.00 -12.53 10.62
N LEU A 19 -32.74 -13.40 9.93
CA LEU A 19 -33.26 -13.15 8.58
C LEU A 19 -34.62 -12.45 8.58
N LEU A 20 -35.46 -12.71 9.60
CA LEU A 20 -36.80 -12.18 9.76
C LEU A 20 -36.91 -11.11 10.84
N ALA A 21 -35.82 -10.80 11.56
CA ALA A 21 -35.74 -9.51 12.23
C ALA A 21 -35.83 -8.45 11.13
N GLU A 22 -37.06 -7.97 10.92
CA GLU A 22 -37.33 -6.75 10.19
C GLU A 22 -36.27 -5.75 10.58
N LYS A 23 -35.76 -5.03 9.57
CA LYS A 23 -34.82 -3.92 9.71
C LYS A 23 -35.29 -3.00 10.82
N SER A 24 -34.95 -3.34 12.06
CA SER A 24 -34.96 -2.40 13.16
C SER A 24 -34.02 -1.34 12.65
N SER A 25 -34.56 -0.15 12.49
CA SER A 25 -33.84 1.06 12.20
C SER A 25 -32.94 1.41 13.39
N THR A 26 -32.15 0.46 13.88
CA THR A 26 -30.82 0.75 14.38
C THR A 26 -30.09 1.40 13.21
N GLN A 27 -30.27 2.70 13.07
CA GLN A 27 -29.23 3.58 12.60
C GLN A 27 -27.96 3.03 13.25
N MET A 28 -27.11 2.39 12.45
CA MET A 28 -25.78 2.00 12.87
C MET A 28 -25.10 3.31 13.26
N ARG A 29 -25.25 3.70 14.51
CA ARG A 29 -24.58 4.87 15.06
C ARG A 29 -23.13 4.42 15.07
N ALA A 30 -22.36 4.92 14.10
CA ALA A 30 -20.95 4.60 13.98
C ALA A 30 -20.34 4.78 15.38
N LEU A 31 -19.76 3.71 15.92
CA LEU A 31 -19.07 3.80 17.19
C LEU A 31 -18.02 4.91 17.06
N PRO A 32 -17.77 5.74 18.08
CA PRO A 32 -16.79 6.83 17.99
C PRO A 32 -15.39 6.34 17.56
N CYS A 33 -15.06 5.08 17.83
CA CYS A 33 -13.82 4.43 17.38
C CYS A 33 -13.82 4.02 15.89
N LEU A 34 -14.97 3.98 15.24
CA LEU A 34 -15.13 3.77 13.79
C LEU A 34 -15.20 5.09 13.02
N SER A 35 -15.40 6.22 13.70
CA SER A 35 -15.25 7.56 13.14
C SER A 35 -13.81 8.05 13.28
N PHE A 36 -12.88 7.37 12.62
CA PHE A 36 -11.54 7.92 12.46
C PHE A 36 -11.60 9.10 11.50
N SER A 37 -11.31 10.30 12.02
CA SER A 37 -10.95 11.44 11.18
C SER A 37 -9.43 11.51 11.13
N PRO A 38 -8.79 11.39 9.96
CA PRO A 38 -7.36 11.59 9.85
C PRO A 38 -6.99 13.00 10.36
N PRO A 39 -5.85 13.18 11.05
CA PRO A 39 -5.40 14.50 11.52
C PRO A 39 -5.43 15.55 10.41
N GLU A 40 -5.13 15.17 9.17
CA GLU A 40 -5.16 16.06 8.01
C GLU A 40 -6.55 16.63 7.66
N ALA A 41 -7.62 16.00 8.16
CA ALA A 41 -9.00 16.47 7.96
C ALA A 41 -9.47 17.43 9.06
N SER A 42 -8.84 17.43 10.23
CA SER A 42 -9.30 18.20 11.41
C SER A 42 -8.28 19.21 11.93
N GLU A 43 -7.00 18.92 11.75
CA GLU A 43 -5.90 19.71 12.28
C GLU A 43 -5.34 20.67 11.22
N ARG A 44 -5.03 21.88 11.65
CA ARG A 44 -4.28 22.85 10.86
C ARG A 44 -2.83 22.76 11.29
N PHE A 45 -1.92 22.69 10.31
CA PHE A 45 -0.49 22.66 10.56
C PHE A 45 0.12 24.02 10.22
N ASP A 46 0.95 24.55 11.13
CA ASP A 46 1.60 25.87 10.98
C ASP A 46 2.99 25.77 10.30
N PHE A 47 3.41 24.57 9.91
CA PHE A 47 4.69 24.34 9.26
C PHE A 47 4.54 24.16 7.74
N ASN A 48 5.60 24.52 7.00
CA ASN A 48 5.67 24.30 5.57
C ASN A 48 5.95 22.80 5.28
N VAL A 49 5.03 22.14 4.60
CA VAL A 49 5.11 20.70 4.27
C VAL A 49 6.31 20.39 3.36
N HIS A 50 6.71 21.32 2.48
CA HIS A 50 7.88 21.12 1.63
C HIS A 50 9.17 21.16 2.45
N ASP A 51 9.27 22.04 3.43
CA ASP A 51 10.46 22.12 4.30
C ASP A 51 10.54 20.91 5.22
N LEU A 52 9.41 20.46 5.77
CA LEU A 52 9.34 19.22 6.54
C LEU A 52 9.77 18.01 5.68
N ARG A 53 9.32 17.95 4.43
CA ARG A 53 9.72 16.89 3.51
C ARG A 53 11.22 16.88 3.23
N ARG A 54 11.81 18.05 2.95
CA ARG A 54 13.27 18.17 2.77
C ARG A 54 14.03 17.66 3.99
N LEU A 55 13.51 17.93 5.19
CA LEU A 55 14.09 17.47 6.45
C LEU A 55 13.96 15.95 6.63
N LEU A 56 12.80 15.37 6.34
CA LEU A 56 12.51 13.95 6.56
C LEU A 56 13.15 13.05 5.49
N ASP A 57 13.01 13.38 4.22
CA ASP A 57 13.54 12.59 3.11
C ASP A 57 15.05 12.84 2.89
N GLY A 58 15.55 14.02 3.29
CA GLY A 58 16.96 14.40 3.36
C GLY A 58 17.66 14.65 2.02
N HIS A 59 17.51 13.76 1.03
CA HIS A 59 18.25 13.77 -0.23
C HIS A 59 17.43 13.19 -1.40
N ASN A 60 17.90 13.47 -2.63
CA ASN A 60 17.39 12.91 -3.89
C ASN A 60 15.86 13.01 -4.07
N LEU A 61 15.26 14.11 -3.63
CA LEU A 61 13.81 14.34 -3.65
C LEU A 61 13.21 14.16 -5.06
N GLU A 62 13.91 14.64 -6.08
CA GLU A 62 13.46 14.54 -7.48
C GLU A 62 13.46 13.09 -7.98
N ASP A 63 14.46 12.29 -7.61
CA ASP A 63 14.50 10.86 -7.94
C ASP A 63 13.38 10.08 -7.23
N ARG A 64 13.10 10.43 -5.97
CA ARG A 64 11.98 9.87 -5.20
C ARG A 64 10.63 10.22 -5.84
N ASP A 65 10.44 11.49 -6.20
CA ASP A 65 9.23 11.97 -6.88
C ASP A 65 9.03 11.29 -8.23
N TYR A 66 10.08 11.23 -9.05
CA TYR A 66 10.06 10.55 -10.34
C TYR A 66 9.57 9.11 -10.21
N LEU A 67 10.13 8.35 -9.25
CA LEU A 67 9.75 6.96 -9.04
C LEU A 67 8.30 6.82 -8.57
N PHE A 68 7.83 7.67 -7.64
CA PHE A 68 6.43 7.64 -7.22
C PHE A 68 5.46 8.03 -8.34
N GLU A 69 5.81 8.99 -9.20
CA GLU A 69 4.99 9.32 -10.38
C GLU A 69 4.94 8.17 -11.38
N LEU A 70 6.06 7.47 -11.61
CA LEU A 70 6.08 6.27 -12.45
C LEU A 70 5.15 5.18 -11.91
N MET A 71 5.19 4.91 -10.61
CA MET A 71 4.33 3.91 -9.98
C MET A 71 2.86 4.31 -10.07
N LYS A 72 2.53 5.58 -9.76
CA LYS A 72 1.16 6.10 -9.86
C LYS A 72 0.60 6.08 -11.28
N GLY A 73 1.45 6.18 -12.29
CA GLY A 73 1.07 6.18 -13.70
C GLY A 73 0.85 4.81 -14.33
N SER A 74 0.96 3.71 -13.57
CA SER A 74 0.90 2.34 -14.11
C SER A 74 0.01 1.42 -13.28
N GLU A 75 -0.85 0.67 -13.96
CA GLU A 75 -1.76 -0.31 -13.34
C GLU A 75 -1.00 -1.47 -12.65
N LEU A 76 0.27 -1.71 -13.01
CA LEU A 76 1.14 -2.73 -12.36
C LEU A 76 1.34 -2.48 -10.86
N PHE A 77 1.16 -1.22 -10.42
CA PHE A 77 1.30 -0.82 -9.02
C PHE A 77 -0.04 -0.66 -8.32
N ASN A 78 -1.13 -1.16 -8.92
CA ASN A 78 -2.49 -1.18 -8.39
C ASN A 78 -2.90 0.20 -7.81
N PRO A 79 -2.99 1.23 -8.67
CA PRO A 79 -3.36 2.57 -8.25
C PRO A 79 -4.80 2.60 -7.73
N ARG A 80 -4.99 3.17 -6.54
CA ARG A 80 -6.30 3.31 -5.88
C ARG A 80 -6.56 4.76 -5.54
N ARG A 81 -7.66 5.29 -6.06
CA ARG A 81 -8.11 6.66 -5.78
C ARG A 81 -9.01 6.67 -4.55
N LEU A 82 -8.64 7.48 -3.56
CA LEU A 82 -9.46 7.74 -2.37
C LEU A 82 -9.63 9.25 -2.23
N GLY A 83 -10.82 9.75 -2.58
CA GLY A 83 -11.09 11.19 -2.67
C GLY A 83 -10.20 11.84 -3.73
N SER A 84 -9.46 12.89 -3.34
CA SER A 84 -8.51 13.60 -4.20
C SER A 84 -7.13 12.95 -4.29
N ARG A 85 -6.84 11.94 -3.46
CA ARG A 85 -5.51 11.30 -3.38
C ARG A 85 -5.46 10.01 -4.21
N LEU A 86 -4.30 9.75 -4.79
CA LEU A 86 -3.98 8.51 -5.50
C LEU A 86 -2.91 7.76 -4.73
N PHE A 87 -3.21 6.52 -4.37
CA PHE A 87 -2.31 5.63 -3.64
C PHE A 87 -1.88 4.49 -4.55
N VAL A 88 -0.71 3.92 -4.30
CA VAL A 88 -0.24 2.70 -4.94
C VAL A 88 0.13 1.70 -3.86
N SER A 89 -0.23 0.44 -4.06
CA SER A 89 0.14 -0.65 -3.15
C SER A 89 0.08 -1.98 -3.89
N PRO A 90 0.82 -3.02 -3.46
CA PRO A 90 0.59 -4.37 -3.96
C PRO A 90 -0.87 -4.78 -3.85
N ASP A 91 -1.35 -5.56 -4.81
CA ASP A 91 -2.67 -6.18 -4.70
C ASP A 91 -2.56 -7.48 -3.89
N TYR A 92 -2.88 -7.42 -2.61
CA TYR A 92 -2.76 -8.57 -1.69
C TYR A 92 -3.78 -9.68 -1.93
N ASN A 93 -4.65 -9.59 -2.94
CA ASN A 93 -5.63 -10.63 -3.26
C ASN A 93 -5.10 -11.75 -4.18
N HIS A 94 -3.89 -11.59 -4.72
CA HIS A 94 -3.26 -12.60 -5.59
C HIS A 94 -2.58 -13.72 -4.81
N SER A 95 -2.46 -14.89 -5.44
CA SER A 95 -1.64 -16.01 -4.97
C SER A 95 -0.15 -15.66 -4.93
N MET A 96 0.64 -16.47 -4.23
CA MET A 96 2.09 -16.25 -4.13
C MET A 96 2.79 -16.33 -5.49
N GLU A 97 2.36 -17.24 -6.37
CA GLU A 97 2.89 -17.42 -7.72
C GLU A 97 2.61 -16.19 -8.58
N GLU A 98 1.37 -15.69 -8.57
CA GLU A 98 0.98 -14.47 -9.28
C GLU A 98 1.75 -13.24 -8.77
N GLN A 99 1.98 -13.13 -7.45
CA GLN A 99 2.80 -12.05 -6.90
C GLN A 99 4.25 -12.10 -7.37
N ARG A 100 4.82 -13.31 -7.52
CA ARG A 100 6.20 -13.47 -8.03
C ARG A 100 6.29 -13.03 -9.49
N GLU A 101 5.32 -13.40 -10.31
CA GLU A 101 5.24 -12.94 -11.70
C GLU A 101 5.10 -11.42 -11.76
N GLU A 102 4.20 -10.86 -10.97
CA GLU A 102 3.93 -9.43 -10.95
C GLU A 102 5.15 -8.63 -10.46
N THR A 103 5.87 -9.15 -9.47
CA THR A 103 7.15 -8.59 -9.01
C THR A 103 8.14 -8.51 -10.17
N MET A 104 8.28 -9.57 -10.97
CA MET A 104 9.17 -9.55 -12.13
C MET A 104 8.71 -8.58 -13.23
N ARG A 105 7.39 -8.45 -13.46
CA ARG A 105 6.83 -7.43 -14.38
C ARG A 105 7.17 -6.02 -13.90
N ARG A 106 7.06 -5.74 -12.60
CA ARG A 106 7.45 -4.45 -12.01
C ARG A 106 8.95 -4.19 -12.17
N VAL A 107 9.81 -5.19 -11.94
CA VAL A 107 11.26 -5.06 -12.19
C VAL A 107 11.53 -4.69 -13.65
N ALA A 108 10.93 -5.39 -14.60
CA ALA A 108 11.09 -5.09 -16.02
C ALA A 108 10.61 -3.66 -16.36
N PHE A 109 9.43 -3.29 -15.89
CA PHE A 109 8.85 -1.96 -16.11
C PHE A 109 9.76 -0.83 -15.60
N LEU A 110 10.33 -0.98 -14.40
CA LEU A 110 11.24 0.00 -13.80
C LEU A 110 12.57 0.06 -14.56
N SER A 111 13.09 -1.10 -14.97
CA SER A 111 14.32 -1.19 -15.78
C SER A 111 14.18 -0.47 -17.12
N GLU A 112 13.08 -0.70 -17.84
CA GLU A 112 12.78 -0.03 -19.12
C GLU A 112 12.70 1.50 -19.03
N ARG A 113 12.51 2.03 -17.82
CA ARG A 113 12.41 3.47 -17.54
C ARG A 113 13.69 4.05 -16.92
N GLY A 114 14.78 3.29 -16.94
CA GLY A 114 16.09 3.73 -16.46
C GLY A 114 16.16 3.94 -14.95
N VAL A 115 15.23 3.34 -14.17
CA VAL A 115 15.24 3.49 -12.70
C VAL A 115 16.56 2.97 -12.12
N PHE A 116 17.10 1.90 -12.69
CA PHE A 116 18.33 1.25 -12.23
C PHE A 116 19.61 1.80 -12.88
N ASP A 117 19.50 2.86 -13.69
CA ASP A 117 20.65 3.45 -14.38
C ASP A 117 21.64 4.01 -13.36
N GLY A 118 22.88 3.52 -13.43
CA GLY A 118 23.95 3.89 -12.51
C GLY A 118 23.98 3.10 -11.19
N TRP A 119 23.04 2.19 -10.94
CA TRP A 119 23.03 1.42 -9.67
C TRP A 119 24.27 0.53 -9.50
N LEU A 120 24.78 -0.07 -10.59
CA LEU A 120 26.01 -0.89 -10.57
C LEU A 120 27.22 -0.19 -11.20
N THR A 121 26.97 0.81 -12.03
CA THR A 121 28.00 1.42 -12.90
C THR A 121 28.39 2.82 -12.45
N GLY A 122 27.54 3.49 -11.68
CA GLY A 122 27.84 4.81 -11.16
C GLY A 122 28.89 4.75 -10.06
N SER A 123 29.65 5.83 -9.92
CA SER A 123 30.73 5.92 -8.94
C SER A 123 30.53 7.14 -8.03
N GLY A 124 30.98 7.00 -6.79
CA GLY A 124 30.94 8.06 -5.79
C GLY A 124 29.64 8.14 -4.98
N PRO A 125 29.62 9.02 -3.96
CA PRO A 125 28.54 9.08 -2.97
C PRO A 125 27.18 9.48 -3.56
N GLU A 126 27.16 10.34 -4.57
CA GLU A 126 25.93 10.83 -5.19
C GLU A 126 25.16 9.70 -5.89
N SER A 127 25.88 8.84 -6.64
CA SER A 127 25.28 7.68 -7.29
C SER A 127 24.72 6.69 -6.26
N ALA A 128 25.46 6.47 -5.16
CA ALA A 128 25.00 5.59 -4.09
C ALA A 128 23.75 6.15 -3.39
N LEU A 129 23.71 7.46 -3.11
CA LEU A 129 22.55 8.13 -2.50
C LEU A 129 21.32 8.10 -3.40
N LYS A 130 21.48 8.27 -4.71
CA LYS A 130 20.39 8.10 -5.68
C LYS A 130 19.81 6.69 -5.62
N SER A 131 20.66 5.66 -5.71
CA SER A 131 20.22 4.26 -5.65
C SER A 131 19.56 3.92 -4.31
N MET A 132 20.09 4.43 -3.20
CA MET A 132 19.48 4.26 -1.88
C MET A 132 18.11 4.93 -1.79
N ALA A 133 17.97 6.17 -2.25
CA ALA A 133 16.69 6.88 -2.23
C ALA A 133 15.59 6.14 -3.02
N GLN A 134 15.95 5.64 -4.21
CA GLN A 134 15.02 4.87 -5.03
C GLN A 134 14.68 3.51 -4.40
N GLN A 135 15.66 2.81 -3.84
CA GLN A 135 15.46 1.53 -3.14
C GLN A 135 14.56 1.69 -1.90
N GLU A 136 14.70 2.79 -1.14
CA GLU A 136 13.81 3.12 -0.02
C GLU A 136 12.36 3.33 -0.48
N CYS A 137 12.15 4.08 -1.57
CA CYS A 137 10.82 4.26 -2.16
C CYS A 137 10.19 2.91 -2.58
N ILE A 138 10.99 2.01 -3.16
CA ILE A 138 10.53 0.65 -3.50
C ILE A 138 10.17 -0.13 -2.24
N ALA A 139 10.98 -0.03 -1.18
CA ALA A 139 10.73 -0.72 0.09
C ALA A 139 9.48 -0.23 0.82
N ILE A 140 9.14 1.06 0.69
CA ILE A 140 7.88 1.63 1.19
C ILE A 140 6.68 1.04 0.43
N PHE A 141 6.81 0.85 -0.88
CA PHE A 141 5.74 0.29 -1.71
C PHE A 141 5.56 -1.22 -1.48
N ASP A 142 6.61 -2.01 -1.67
CA ASP A 142 6.55 -3.48 -1.60
C ASP A 142 7.87 -4.08 -1.12
N HIS A 143 7.79 -4.73 0.04
CA HIS A 143 8.94 -5.41 0.62
C HIS A 143 9.46 -6.54 -0.28
N SER A 144 8.59 -7.27 -0.99
CA SER A 144 9.02 -8.39 -1.85
C SER A 144 9.86 -7.90 -3.03
N LEU A 145 9.40 -6.83 -3.69
CA LEU A 145 10.15 -6.16 -4.75
C LEU A 145 11.49 -5.60 -4.24
N ALA A 146 11.48 -4.94 -3.07
CA ALA A 146 12.70 -4.40 -2.48
C ALA A 146 13.74 -5.48 -2.18
N ILE A 147 13.34 -6.61 -1.59
CA ILE A 147 14.25 -7.73 -1.34
C ILE A 147 14.77 -8.32 -2.66
N LYS A 148 13.90 -8.49 -3.66
CA LYS A 148 14.28 -9.04 -4.97
C LYS A 148 15.37 -8.20 -5.66
N LEU A 149 15.29 -6.88 -5.55
CA LEU A 149 16.31 -5.96 -6.06
C LEU A 149 17.52 -5.89 -5.12
N GLY A 150 17.28 -5.89 -3.81
CA GLY A 150 18.28 -5.84 -2.74
C GLY A 150 19.38 -6.87 -2.94
N VAL A 151 18.99 -8.13 -3.13
CA VAL A 151 19.91 -9.26 -3.34
C VAL A 151 20.67 -9.23 -4.66
N HIS A 152 20.28 -8.39 -5.61
CA HIS A 152 20.95 -8.29 -6.91
C HIS A 152 21.90 -7.09 -6.98
N PHE A 153 21.56 -6.00 -6.31
CA PHE A 153 22.28 -4.73 -6.42
C PHE A 153 23.13 -4.37 -5.19
N PHE A 154 22.82 -4.92 -4.00
CA PHE A 154 23.40 -4.45 -2.73
C PHE A 154 24.02 -5.57 -1.87
N LEU A 155 23.87 -6.84 -2.24
CA LEU A 155 24.48 -8.02 -1.60
C LEU A 155 25.24 -8.84 -2.64
#